data_AF-A0AAW8K7M0-F1
#
_entry.id   AF-A0AAW8K7M0-F1
#
_cell.length_a   1.000
_cell.length_b   1.000
_cell.length_c   1.000
_cell.angle_alpha   90.00
_cell.angle_beta   90.00
_cell.angle_gamma   90.00
#
_symmetry.space_group_name_H-M   'P 1'
#
loop_
_entity.id
_entity.type
_entity.pdbx_description
1 polymer ?
#
loop_
_entity_poly.entity_id
_entity_poly.type
_entity_poly.pdbx_seq_one_letter_code
_entity_poly.pdbx_strand_id
1 'polypeptide(L)'
;GRNVFEAVQTSVNPKVIDTPPVAAVAKNGIQLIAKARVTVRANIHQLVGGAGEDTILARVGEGIVSSIGSAETHEQVLENPDSISKLVLSKGLDSG
;
A
#
# COMPACT_ATOMS: atom_id res chain seq x y z
N GLY A 1 22.25 10.63 -4.92
CA GLY A 1 21.58 11.62 -4.05
C GLY A 1 20.21 11.91 -4.63
N ARG A 2 19.14 11.81 -3.84
CA ARG A 2 17.78 12.15 -4.28
C ARG A 2 17.67 13.67 -4.43
N ASN A 3 17.16 14.15 -5.56
CA ASN A 3 17.05 15.58 -5.85
C ASN A 3 15.99 16.23 -4.96
N VAL A 4 16.40 17.25 -4.19
CA VAL A 4 15.50 18.07 -3.36
C VAL A 4 14.34 18.71 -4.15
N PHE A 5 14.51 18.88 -5.46
CA PHE A 5 13.51 19.44 -6.36
C PHE A 5 12.27 18.55 -6.54
N GLU A 6 12.44 17.23 -6.69
CA GLU A 6 11.33 16.28 -6.84
C GLU A 6 10.51 16.15 -5.54
N ALA A 7 11.21 16.18 -4.40
CA ALA A 7 10.58 16.14 -3.09
C ALA A 7 9.71 17.39 -2.84
N VAL A 8 10.14 18.56 -3.33
CA VAL A 8 9.36 19.79 -3.22
C VAL A 8 8.12 19.77 -4.11
N GLN A 9 8.23 19.31 -5.37
CA GLN A 9 7.07 19.19 -6.26
C GLN A 9 6.01 18.21 -5.74
N THR A 10 6.43 17.06 -5.21
CA THR A 10 5.52 16.01 -4.71
C THR A 10 4.87 16.37 -3.36
N SER A 11 5.39 17.39 -2.67
CA SER A 11 4.79 17.90 -1.42
C SER A 11 3.67 18.90 -1.66
N VAL A 12 3.65 19.57 -2.81
CA VAL A 12 2.61 20.55 -3.17
C VAL A 12 1.50 19.87 -3.96
N ASN A 13 1.82 18.90 -4.83
CA ASN A 13 0.84 18.07 -5.51
C ASN A 13 0.98 16.59 -5.09
N PRO A 14 -0.02 16.01 -4.42
CA PRO A 14 -0.02 14.58 -4.13
C PRO A 14 -0.06 13.78 -5.43
N LYS A 15 0.72 12.70 -5.50
CA LYS A 15 0.74 11.78 -6.64
C LYS A 15 -0.12 10.57 -6.33
N VAL A 16 -0.99 10.20 -7.27
CA VAL A 16 -1.75 8.97 -7.21
C VAL A 16 -1.00 7.88 -7.96
N ILE A 17 -0.79 6.73 -7.31
CA ILE A 17 -0.09 5.57 -7.86
C ILE A 17 -1.02 4.38 -7.76
N ASP A 18 -1.26 3.70 -8.88
CA ASP A 18 -2.01 2.45 -8.90
C ASP A 18 -1.03 1.28 -8.73
N THR A 19 -1.41 0.32 -7.88
CA THR A 19 -0.63 -0.90 -7.68
C THR A 19 -0.88 -1.93 -8.79
N PRO A 20 0.12 -2.75 -9.14
CA PRO A 20 -0.12 -3.89 -10.02
C PRO A 20 -1.13 -4.85 -9.37
N PRO A 21 -1.89 -5.64 -10.14
CA PRO A 21 -2.81 -6.62 -9.58
C PRO A 21 -2.06 -7.62 -8.71
N VAL A 22 -2.42 -7.68 -7.44
CA VAL A 22 -1.84 -8.62 -6.47
C VAL A 22 -2.82 -9.76 -6.28
N ALA A 23 -2.35 -10.98 -6.52
CA ALA A 23 -3.09 -12.20 -6.28
C ALA A 23 -2.72 -12.79 -4.92
N ALA A 24 -3.74 -13.18 -4.15
CA ALA A 24 -3.57 -13.90 -2.89
C ALA A 24 -4.69 -14.92 -2.69
N VAL A 25 -4.42 -15.95 -1.91
CA VAL A 25 -5.35 -17.07 -1.68
C VAL A 25 -5.78 -17.05 -0.22
N ALA A 26 -7.09 -17.03 0.02
CA ALA A 26 -7.64 -17.16 1.37
C ALA A 26 -7.55 -18.62 1.86
N LYS A 27 -7.70 -18.86 3.17
CA LYS A 27 -7.53 -20.21 3.75
C LYS A 27 -8.49 -21.25 3.19
N ASN A 28 -9.65 -20.82 2.71
CA ASN A 28 -10.61 -21.67 2.00
C ASN A 28 -10.18 -22.06 0.57
N GLY A 29 -8.99 -21.68 0.12
CA GLY A 29 -8.42 -22.04 -1.18
C GLY A 29 -8.89 -21.18 -2.35
N ILE A 30 -9.66 -20.11 -2.10
CA ILE A 30 -10.15 -19.21 -3.15
C ILE A 30 -9.15 -18.07 -3.37
N GLN A 31 -8.82 -17.85 -4.63
CA GLN A 31 -7.94 -16.77 -5.05
C GLN A 31 -8.72 -15.46 -5.23
N LEU A 32 -8.19 -14.39 -4.66
CA LEU A 32 -8.66 -13.01 -4.83
C LEU A 32 -7.57 -12.19 -5.51
N ILE A 33 -8.00 -11.28 -6.39
CA ILE A 33 -7.11 -10.32 -7.06
C ILE A 33 -7.51 -8.93 -6.58
N ALA A 34 -6.61 -8.26 -5.87
CA ALA A 34 -6.82 -6.91 -5.39
C ALA A 34 -5.96 -5.91 -6.15
N LYS A 35 -6.53 -4.73 -6.38
CA LYS A 35 -5.84 -3.54 -6.90
C LYS A 35 -6.10 -2.41 -5.92
N ALA A 36 -5.03 -1.80 -5.43
CA ALA A 36 -5.09 -0.64 -4.56
C ALA A 36 -4.67 0.62 -5.31
N ARG A 37 -5.34 1.73 -4.99
CA ARG A 37 -4.95 3.08 -5.40
C ARG A 37 -4.40 3.81 -4.20
N VAL A 38 -3.14 4.24 -4.30
CA VAL A 38 -2.42 4.85 -3.18
C VAL A 38 -2.12 6.29 -3.52
N THR A 39 -2.47 7.19 -2.60
CA THR A 39 -2.10 8.60 -2.71
C THR A 39 -0.84 8.83 -1.91
N VAL A 40 0.25 9.16 -2.59
CA VAL A 40 1.53 9.48 -1.97
C VAL A 40 1.68 10.99 -1.87
N ARG A 41 1.91 11.47 -0.65
CA ARG A 41 2.31 12.85 -0.39
C ARG A 41 3.76 12.84 0.06
N ALA A 42 4.65 13.52 -0.66
CA ALA A 42 6.01 13.65 -0.17
C ALA A 42 6.03 14.65 0.99
N ASN A 43 6.66 14.29 2.10
CA ASN A 43 6.92 15.22 3.19
C ASN A 43 8.35 15.77 3.03
N ILE A 44 8.48 17.04 2.62
CA ILE A 44 9.79 17.72 2.42
C ILE A 44 10.67 17.65 3.67
N HIS A 45 10.10 17.54 4.88
CA HIS A 45 10.85 17.50 6.14
C HIS A 45 11.58 16.17 6.39
N GLN A 46 11.23 15.09 5.68
CA GLN A 46 11.82 13.75 5.82
C GLN A 46 12.48 13.25 4.52
N LEU A 47 13.12 14.18 3.82
CA LEU A 47 13.84 13.95 2.56
C LEU A 47 14.99 12.91 2.68
N VAL A 48 15.43 12.62 3.91
CA VAL A 48 16.48 11.64 4.22
C VAL A 48 15.87 10.50 5.04
N GLY A 49 15.29 9.51 4.34
CA GLY A 49 14.76 8.28 4.98
C GLY A 49 13.39 7.81 4.49
N GLY A 50 12.65 8.65 3.75
CA GLY A 50 11.34 8.26 3.20
C GLY A 50 11.40 7.04 2.26
N ALA A 51 10.39 6.16 2.37
CA ALA A 51 10.18 5.03 1.46
C ALA A 51 9.97 5.55 0.02
N GLY A 52 10.71 4.99 -0.95
CA GLY A 52 10.49 5.32 -2.36
C GLY A 52 9.19 4.72 -2.89
N GLU A 53 8.79 5.08 -4.12
CA GLU A 53 7.57 4.54 -4.77
C GLU A 53 7.59 3.00 -4.80
N ASP A 54 8.71 2.40 -5.22
CA ASP A 54 8.90 0.94 -5.23
C ASP A 54 8.74 0.31 -3.84
N THR A 55 9.22 0.99 -2.79
CA THR A 55 9.10 0.50 -1.41
C THR A 55 7.66 0.58 -0.91
N ILE A 56 6.92 1.64 -1.29
CA ILE A 56 5.50 1.80 -0.98
C ILE A 56 4.69 0.69 -1.67
N LEU A 57 4.93 0.47 -2.96
CA LEU A 57 4.32 -0.61 -3.75
C LEU A 57 4.57 -1.99 -3.12
N ALA A 58 5.81 -2.29 -2.72
CA ALA A 58 6.17 -3.54 -2.07
C ALA A 58 5.42 -3.74 -0.74
N ARG A 59 5.33 -2.71 0.10
CA ARG A 59 4.61 -2.77 1.38
C ARG A 59 3.10 -2.95 1.21
N VAL A 60 2.51 -2.25 0.24
CA VAL A 60 1.09 -2.39 -0.09
C VAL A 60 0.81 -3.82 -0.57
N GLY A 61 1.68 -4.36 -1.43
CA GLY A 61 1.59 -5.75 -1.89
C GLY A 61 1.65 -6.76 -0.74
N GLU A 62 2.59 -6.60 0.20
CA GLU A 62 2.69 -7.45 1.39
C GLU A 62 1.41 -7.37 2.25
N GLY A 63 0.88 -6.17 2.48
CA GLY A 63 -0.34 -5.98 3.26
C GLY A 63 -1.57 -6.62 2.61
N ILE A 64 -1.69 -6.54 1.28
CA ILE A 64 -2.74 -7.24 0.52
C ILE A 64 -2.64 -8.76 0.70
N VAL A 65 -1.45 -9.32 0.46
CA VAL A 65 -1.22 -10.78 0.56
C VAL A 65 -1.47 -11.27 1.98
N SER A 66 -0.98 -10.53 2.97
CA SER A 66 -1.15 -10.86 4.39
C SER A 66 -2.62 -10.80 4.81
N SER A 67 -3.37 -9.77 4.38
CA SER A 67 -4.78 -9.61 4.74
C SER A 67 -5.65 -10.72 4.14
N ILE A 68 -5.42 -11.07 2.87
CA ILE A 68 -6.19 -12.12 2.18
C ILE A 68 -5.80 -13.50 2.70
N GLY A 69 -4.51 -13.79 2.86
CA GLY A 69 -4.03 -15.09 3.35
C GLY A 69 -4.38 -15.37 4.82
N SER A 70 -4.65 -14.33 5.61
CA SER A 70 -5.07 -14.48 7.01
C SER A 70 -6.57 -14.76 7.16
N ALA A 71 -7.39 -14.39 6.16
CA ALA A 71 -8.82 -14.59 6.17
C ALA A 71 -9.18 -16.08 6.07
N GLU A 72 -10.19 -16.51 6.84
CA GLU A 72 -10.67 -17.89 6.81
C GLU A 72 -11.38 -18.18 5.49
N THR A 73 -12.16 -17.22 5.00
CA THR A 73 -12.87 -17.32 3.73
C THR A 73 -12.68 -16.06 2.89
N HIS A 74 -12.78 -16.21 1.57
CA HIS A 74 -12.82 -15.06 0.65
C HIS A 74 -13.96 -14.08 0.95
N GLU A 75 -15.08 -14.56 1.50
CA GLU A 75 -16.23 -13.73 1.88
C GLU A 75 -15.88 -12.72 2.96
N GLN A 76 -15.06 -13.09 3.95
CA GLN A 76 -14.61 -12.15 4.99
C GLN A 76 -13.85 -10.94 4.38
N VAL A 77 -13.08 -11.18 3.31
CA VAL A 77 -12.37 -10.11 2.59
C VAL A 77 -13.34 -9.27 1.76
N LEU A 78 -14.32 -9.91 1.11
CA LEU A 78 -15.31 -9.23 0.28
C LEU A 78 -16.34 -8.43 1.10
N GLU A 79 -16.66 -8.88 2.31
CA GLU A 79 -17.56 -8.21 3.25
C GLU A 79 -16.92 -6.92 3.79
N ASN A 80 -15.60 -6.94 4.02
CA ASN A 80 -14.88 -5.80 4.58
C ASN A 80 -13.52 -5.56 3.92
N PRO A 81 -13.50 -5.10 2.64
CA PRO A 81 -12.28 -4.87 1.88
C PRO A 81 -11.40 -3.75 2.48
N ASP A 82 -11.99 -2.83 3.25
CA ASP A 82 -11.29 -1.78 4.00
C ASP A 82 -10.27 -2.34 5.00
N SER A 83 -10.42 -3.58 5.46
CA SER A 83 -9.46 -4.24 6.34
C SER A 83 -8.07 -4.30 5.72
N ILE A 84 -7.98 -4.48 4.39
CA ILE A 84 -6.72 -4.46 3.64
C ILE A 84 -6.05 -3.09 3.78
N SER A 85 -6.80 -2.02 3.51
CA SER A 85 -6.31 -0.64 3.59
C SER A 85 -5.83 -0.29 4.99
N LYS A 86 -6.59 -0.69 6.02
CA LYS A 86 -6.21 -0.46 7.43
C LYS A 86 -4.93 -1.20 7.80
N LEU A 87 -4.78 -2.46 7.38
CA LEU A 87 -3.57 -3.25 7.64
C LEU A 87 -2.35 -2.63 6.95
N VAL A 88 -2.51 -2.21 5.69
CA VAL A 88 -1.47 -1.55 4.89
C VAL A 88 -1.04 -0.21 5.50
N LEU A 89 -1.99 0.61 5.97
CA LEU A 89 -1.70 1.86 6.69
C LEU A 89 -1.00 1.60 8.03
N SER A 90 -1.49 0.63 8.81
CA SER A 90 -0.96 0.26 10.12
C SER A 90 0.45 -0.33 10.05
N LYS A 91 0.82 -1.04 8.96
CA LYS A 91 2.17 -1.56 8.74
C LYS A 91 3.22 -0.48 8.39
N GLY A 92 2.90 0.80 8.56
CA GLY A 92 3.88 1.87 8.58
C GLY A 92 3.98 2.64 7.26
N LEU A 93 2.85 2.90 6.59
CA LEU A 93 2.77 4.04 5.68
C LEU A 93 2.51 5.36 6.43
N ASP A 94 1.98 5.28 7.66
CA ASP A 94 1.64 6.44 8.51
C ASP A 94 2.69 6.72 9.61
N SER A 95 3.73 5.89 9.74
CA SER A 95 4.81 6.07 10.74
C SER A 95 6.02 6.88 10.24
N GLY A 96 5.80 7.74 9.25
CA GLY A 96 6.80 8.63 8.65
C GLY A 96 6.28 10.05 8.60
#